data_AF-A0A9C7QGP1-F1
#
_entry.id   AF-A0A9C7QGP1-F1
#
_cell.length_a   1.000
_cell.length_b   1.000
_cell.length_c   1.000
_cell.angle_alpha   90.00
_cell.angle_beta   90.00
_cell.angle_gamma   90.00
#
_symmetry.space_group_name_H-M   'P 1'
#
loop_
_entity.id
_entity.type
_entity.pdbx_description
1 polymer ?
#
loop_
_entity_poly.entity_id
_entity_poly.type
_entity_poly.pdbx_seq_one_letter_code
_entity_poly.pdbx_strand_id
1 'polypeptide(L)'
;MNAWYMTLIYLAATFLALGLCAAAAVLCGSAIIKKKRLGMRFPALLVSMALLAAVLLFTKSHGTYIRFNDWWIFMNGAQKTAERYGAPEIGGFTDGKSGSLGYYIYTDDGPIMPDHLEHYYYVEYDEQGNVKEIYDGTKPGG
;
A
#
# COMPACT_ATOMS: atom_id res chain seq x y z
N MET A 1 -4.41 -1.17 -15.00
CA MET A 1 -4.51 -2.59 -14.57
C MET A 1 -5.68 -2.67 -13.61
N ASN A 2 -6.66 -3.55 -13.83
CA ASN A 2 -7.94 -3.51 -13.09
C ASN A 2 -7.69 -3.78 -11.59
N ALA A 3 -8.23 -2.93 -10.71
CA ALA A 3 -7.98 -2.98 -9.27
C ALA A 3 -8.29 -4.36 -8.66
N TRP A 4 -9.32 -5.03 -9.19
CA TRP A 4 -9.74 -6.37 -8.80
C TRP A 4 -8.65 -7.45 -8.98
N TYR A 5 -7.85 -7.40 -10.05
CA TYR A 5 -6.78 -8.39 -10.25
C TYR A 5 -5.68 -8.25 -9.19
N MET A 6 -5.38 -7.03 -8.77
CA MET A 6 -4.37 -6.78 -7.75
C MET A 6 -4.84 -7.23 -6.37
N THR A 7 -6.09 -6.95 -6.02
CA THR A 7 -6.70 -7.48 -4.79
C THR A 7 -6.64 -9.00 -4.75
N LEU A 8 -6.94 -9.68 -5.86
CA LEU A 8 -6.83 -11.15 -5.94
C LEU A 8 -5.39 -11.63 -5.77
N ILE A 9 -4.40 -10.97 -6.40
CA ILE A 9 -2.99 -11.32 -6.25
C ILE A 9 -2.52 -11.13 -4.80
N TYR A 10 -2.91 -10.03 -4.15
CA TYR A 10 -2.57 -9.76 -2.76
C TYR A 10 -3.19 -10.78 -1.80
N LEU A 11 -4.46 -11.13 -2.01
CA LEU A 11 -5.13 -12.18 -1.24
C LEU A 11 -4.41 -13.52 -1.42
N ALA A 12 -4.12 -13.91 -2.67
CA ALA A 12 -3.43 -15.15 -2.97
C ALA A 12 -2.03 -15.21 -2.31
N ALA A 13 -1.24 -14.14 -2.41
CA ALA A 13 0.08 -14.05 -1.80
C ALA A 13 0.01 -14.14 -0.26
N THR A 14 -0.97 -13.47 0.34
CA THR A 14 -1.18 -13.50 1.81
C THR A 14 -1.57 -14.89 2.29
N PHE A 15 -2.53 -15.55 1.63
CA PHE A 15 -2.91 -16.92 1.97
C PHE A 15 -1.76 -17.91 1.80
N LEU A 16 -0.96 -17.76 0.74
CA LEU A 16 0.21 -18.61 0.52
C LEU A 16 1.25 -18.43 1.63
N ALA A 17 1.56 -17.18 2.02
CA ALA A 17 2.50 -16.89 3.11
C ALA A 17 2.00 -17.44 4.46
N LEU A 18 0.70 -17.27 4.77
CA LEU A 18 0.08 -17.85 5.96
C LEU A 18 0.15 -19.38 5.97
N GLY A 19 -0.10 -20.02 4.82
CA GLY A 19 0.02 -21.47 4.66
C GLY A 19 1.43 -21.98 4.94
N LEU A 20 2.45 -21.29 4.43
CA LEU A 20 3.86 -21.61 4.70
C LEU A 20 4.20 -21.46 6.19
N CYS A 21 3.77 -20.38 6.83
CA CYS A 21 3.95 -20.17 8.27
C CYS A 21 3.29 -21.29 9.09
N ALA A 22 2.04 -21.64 8.77
CA ALA A 22 1.31 -22.71 9.45
C ALA A 22 2.02 -24.07 9.29
N ALA A 23 2.44 -24.41 8.07
CA ALA A 23 3.17 -25.65 7.81
C ALA A 23 4.50 -25.71 8.57
N ALA A 24 5.27 -24.62 8.56
CA ALA A 24 6.53 -24.52 9.31
C ALA A 24 6.31 -24.62 10.82
N ALA A 25 5.27 -23.98 11.35
CA ALA A 25 4.91 -24.04 12.77
C ALA A 25 4.52 -25.46 13.20
N VAL A 26 3.72 -26.17 12.39
CA VAL A 26 3.36 -27.58 12.63
C VAL A 26 4.59 -28.47 12.63
N LEU A 27 5.51 -28.27 11.68
CA LEU A 27 6.76 -29.04 11.63
C LEU A 27 7.63 -28.80 12.87
N CYS A 28 7.78 -27.54 13.31
CA CYS A 28 8.48 -27.20 14.55
C CYS A 28 7.79 -27.82 15.78
N GLY A 29 6.48 -27.66 15.93
CA GLY A 29 5.71 -28.22 17.04
C GLY A 29 5.83 -29.74 17.12
N SER A 30 5.74 -30.43 15.98
CA SER A 30 5.90 -31.89 15.91
C SER A 30 7.29 -32.35 16.35
N ALA A 31 8.33 -31.56 16.06
CA ALA A 31 9.70 -31.85 16.48
C ALA A 31 9.86 -31.68 17.99
N ILE A 32 9.27 -30.63 18.57
CA ILE A 32 9.28 -30.35 20.01
C ILE A 32 8.56 -31.48 20.76
N ILE A 33 7.33 -31.83 20.35
CA ILE A 33 6.54 -32.90 20.99
C ILE A 33 7.29 -34.23 20.95
N LYS A 34 7.92 -34.56 19.82
CA LYS A 34 8.68 -35.80 19.64
C LYS A 34 10.11 -35.73 20.21
N LYS A 35 10.47 -34.64 20.90
CA LYS A 35 11.83 -34.37 21.44
C LYS A 35 12.95 -34.57 20.40
N LYS A 36 12.67 -34.24 19.14
CA LYS A 36 13.64 -34.28 18.03
C LYS A 36 14.34 -32.93 17.89
N ARG A 37 15.57 -32.93 17.38
CA ARG A 37 16.26 -31.68 17.01
C ARG A 37 15.40 -30.89 16.01
N LEU A 38 15.23 -29.58 16.25
CA LEU A 38 14.54 -28.69 15.31
C LEU A 38 15.30 -28.60 13.98
N GLY A 39 16.63 -28.45 14.02
CA GLY A 39 17.46 -28.34 12.82
C GLY A 39 16.93 -27.26 11.87
N MET A 40 16.85 -27.60 10.58
CA MET A 40 16.37 -26.69 9.52
C MET A 40 14.92 -26.22 9.66
N ARG A 41 14.12 -26.82 10.55
CA ARG A 41 12.72 -26.40 10.77
C ARG A 41 12.63 -25.01 11.37
N PHE A 42 13.55 -24.65 12.27
CA PHE A 42 13.55 -23.34 12.93
C PHE A 42 13.88 -22.20 11.95
N PRO A 43 14.98 -22.27 11.14
CA PRO A 43 15.21 -21.30 10.08
C PRO A 43 14.06 -21.19 9.08
N ALA A 44 13.45 -22.32 8.69
CA ALA A 44 12.31 -22.32 7.76
C ALA A 44 11.11 -21.53 8.33
N LEU A 45 10.83 -21.66 9.63
CA LEU A 45 9.81 -20.87 10.31
C LEU A 45 10.14 -19.37 10.28
N LEU A 46 11.39 -18.99 10.59
CA LEU A 46 11.82 -17.59 10.56
C LEU A 46 11.70 -16.98 9.16
N VAL A 47 12.12 -17.71 8.12
CA VAL A 47 12.00 -17.26 6.73
C VAL A 47 10.54 -17.09 6.34
N SER A 48 9.67 -18.02 6.74
CA SER A 48 8.23 -17.94 6.45
C SER A 48 7.59 -16.71 7.13
N MET A 49 7.95 -16.46 8.39
CA MET A 49 7.49 -15.28 9.13
C MET A 49 7.98 -13.97 8.51
N ALA A 50 9.25 -13.92 8.08
CA ALA A 50 9.80 -12.77 7.38
C ALA A 50 9.11 -12.52 6.03
N LEU A 51 8.80 -13.58 5.28
CA LEU A 51 8.05 -13.50 4.03
C LEU A 51 6.63 -12.97 4.28
N LEU A 52 5.93 -13.48 5.30
CA LEU A 52 4.61 -12.99 5.68
C LEU A 52 4.65 -11.52 6.05
N ALA A 53 5.62 -11.10 6.86
CA ALA A 53 5.81 -9.69 7.22
C ALA A 53 6.04 -8.82 5.98
N ALA A 54 6.86 -9.27 5.03
CA ALA A 54 7.10 -8.56 3.77
C ALA A 54 5.83 -8.42 2.92
N VAL A 55 5.04 -9.49 2.79
CA VAL A 55 3.76 -9.46 2.06
C VAL A 55 2.77 -8.51 2.73
N LEU A 56 2.66 -8.55 4.06
CA LEU A 56 1.78 -7.64 4.81
C LEU A 56 2.23 -6.17 4.68
N LEU A 57 3.53 -5.90 4.73
CA LEU A 57 4.06 -4.56 4.49
C LEU A 57 3.77 -4.10 3.07
N PHE A 58 3.97 -4.96 2.07
CA PHE A 58 3.74 -4.61 0.67
C PHE A 58 2.26 -4.33 0.36
N THR A 59 1.34 -5.15 0.89
CA THR A 59 -0.11 -4.96 0.73
C THR A 59 -0.61 -3.70 1.44
N LYS A 60 0.02 -3.30 2.54
CA LYS A 60 -0.28 -2.03 3.23
C LYS A 60 0.47 -0.82 2.63
N SER A 61 1.47 -1.05 1.79
CA SER A 61 2.32 0.00 1.18
C SER A 61 1.73 0.64 -0.08
N HIS A 62 0.71 0.03 -0.69
CA HIS A 62 0.11 0.50 -1.94
C HIS A 62 -1.40 0.65 -1.75
N GLY A 63 -1.78 1.49 -0.79
CA GLY A 63 -3.17 1.61 -0.33
C GLY A 63 -4.08 2.26 -1.37
N THR A 64 -3.53 3.16 -2.20
CA THR A 64 -4.40 4.11 -2.90
C THR A 64 -4.30 3.99 -4.42
N TYR A 65 -3.11 3.94 -5.05
CA TYR A 65 -3.03 3.69 -6.52
C TYR A 65 -1.63 3.28 -7.01
N ILE A 66 -1.50 2.28 -7.90
CA ILE A 66 -0.21 1.70 -8.34
C ILE A 66 0.75 2.72 -8.99
N ARG A 67 0.20 3.78 -9.61
CA ARG A 67 1.02 4.85 -10.22
C ARG A 67 1.78 5.63 -9.15
N PHE A 68 1.25 5.74 -7.94
CA PHE A 68 1.80 6.55 -6.86
C PHE A 68 2.35 5.64 -5.77
N ASN A 69 3.59 5.89 -5.36
CA ASN A 69 4.22 5.15 -4.27
C ASN A 69 4.06 5.93 -2.96
N ASP A 70 3.05 5.55 -2.18
CA ASP A 70 2.69 6.19 -0.90
C ASP A 70 3.91 6.32 0.03
N TRP A 71 4.73 5.28 0.14
CA TRP A 71 5.93 5.28 1.00
C TRP A 71 6.97 6.30 0.53
N TRP A 72 7.21 6.35 -0.78
CA TRP A 72 8.15 7.32 -1.32
C TRP A 72 7.65 8.74 -1.08
N ILE A 73 6.34 8.98 -1.22
CA ILE A 73 5.69 10.27 -0.98
C ILE A 73 5.85 10.69 0.48
N PHE A 74 5.50 9.81 1.43
CA PHE A 74 5.66 10.07 2.87
C PHE A 74 7.11 10.40 3.26
N MET A 75 8.08 9.69 2.70
CA MET A 75 9.49 9.87 3.05
C MET A 75 10.16 11.08 2.39
N ASN A 76 9.57 11.65 1.33
CA ASN A 76 10.20 12.72 0.54
C ASN A 76 9.45 14.05 0.59
N GLY A 77 8.23 14.09 1.09
CA GLY A 77 7.45 15.32 1.25
C GLY A 77 6.73 15.75 -0.03
N ALA A 78 5.89 16.79 0.11
CA ALA A 78 5.00 17.26 -0.94
C ALA A 78 5.75 17.90 -2.13
N GLN A 79 6.82 18.65 -1.88
CA GLN A 79 7.60 19.29 -2.93
C GLN A 79 8.18 18.26 -3.92
N LYS A 80 8.94 17.29 -3.40
CA LYS A 80 9.53 16.23 -4.23
C LYS A 80 8.46 15.37 -4.89
N THR A 81 7.30 15.24 -4.26
CA THR A 81 6.14 14.56 -4.85
C THR A 81 5.65 15.27 -6.12
N ALA A 82 5.45 16.59 -6.07
CA ALA A 82 5.12 17.37 -7.26
C ALA A 82 6.21 17.33 -8.34
N GLU A 83 7.49 17.35 -7.95
CA GLU A 83 8.61 17.24 -8.90
C GLU A 83 8.64 15.87 -9.60
N ARG A 84 8.38 14.79 -8.87
CA ARG A 84 8.47 13.42 -9.40
C ARG A 84 7.26 13.03 -10.26
N TYR A 85 6.06 13.37 -9.82
CA TYR A 85 4.83 12.91 -10.46
C TYR A 85 4.19 13.95 -11.39
N GLY A 86 4.77 15.15 -11.47
CA GLY A 86 4.31 16.26 -12.30
C GLY A 86 3.44 17.25 -11.53
N ALA A 87 2.99 18.31 -12.20
CA ALA A 87 2.12 19.30 -11.59
C ALA A 87 0.78 18.66 -11.18
N PRO A 88 0.30 18.87 -9.94
CA PRO A 88 -1.02 18.43 -9.53
C PRO A 88 -2.10 19.23 -10.27
N GLU A 89 -3.25 18.61 -10.49
CA GLU A 89 -4.41 19.26 -11.11
C GLU A 89 -5.22 20.08 -10.11
N ILE A 90 -5.19 19.65 -8.84
CA ILE A 90 -5.85 20.35 -7.74
C ILE A 90 -4.78 20.80 -6.74
N GLY A 91 -4.83 22.07 -6.40
CA GLY A 91 -3.88 22.68 -5.46
C GLY A 91 -2.48 22.84 -6.06
N GLY A 92 -1.48 22.89 -5.19
CA GLY A 92 -0.08 23.08 -5.56
C GLY A 92 0.79 23.28 -4.35
N PHE A 93 2.04 22.83 -4.43
CA PHE A 93 2.97 22.99 -3.32
C PHE A 93 3.34 24.46 -3.14
N THR A 94 3.14 24.98 -1.94
CA THR A 94 3.55 26.34 -1.54
C THR A 94 4.36 26.24 -0.26
N ASP A 95 5.60 26.74 -0.31
CA ASP A 95 6.50 26.70 0.84
C ASP A 95 5.93 27.49 2.03
N GLY A 96 6.05 26.93 3.24
CA GLY A 96 5.55 27.53 4.48
C GLY A 96 4.02 27.53 4.65
N LYS A 97 3.27 26.79 3.83
CA LYS A 97 1.80 26.65 3.97
C LYS A 97 1.39 25.19 3.92
N SER A 98 0.40 24.81 4.72
CA SER A 98 -0.27 23.53 4.55
C SER A 98 -1.17 23.54 3.31
N GLY A 99 -1.43 22.36 2.75
CA GLY A 99 -2.28 22.24 1.58
C GLY A 99 -2.49 20.79 1.16
N SER A 100 -3.06 20.62 -0.04
CA SER A 100 -3.28 19.32 -0.65
C SER A 100 -2.88 19.36 -2.12
N LEU A 101 -2.30 18.26 -2.61
CA LEU A 101 -1.99 18.02 -4.01
C LEU A 101 -2.95 16.94 -4.53
N GLY A 102 -3.80 17.26 -5.50
CA GLY A 102 -4.68 16.29 -6.14
C GLY A 102 -4.19 15.89 -7.53
N TYR A 103 -4.01 14.59 -7.74
CA TYR A 103 -3.62 14.02 -9.03
C TYR A 103 -4.74 13.16 -9.60
N TYR A 104 -5.17 13.44 -10.83
CA TYR A 104 -6.25 12.67 -11.45
C TYR A 104 -5.90 11.19 -11.58
N ILE A 105 -6.87 10.35 -11.23
CA ILE A 105 -6.77 8.89 -11.35
C ILE A 105 -7.65 8.42 -12.51
N TYR A 106 -8.96 8.65 -12.41
CA TYR A 106 -9.97 8.24 -13.37
C TYR A 106 -11.30 9.00 -13.13
N THR A 107 -12.21 8.90 -14.09
CA THR A 107 -13.62 9.31 -13.93
C THR A 107 -14.44 8.03 -13.89
N ASP A 108 -15.33 7.88 -12.90
CA ASP A 108 -16.13 6.66 -12.78
C ASP A 108 -17.33 6.68 -13.73
N ASP A 109 -17.11 6.18 -14.94
CA ASP A 109 -18.15 5.88 -15.92
C ASP A 109 -18.44 4.37 -15.99
N GLY A 110 -18.32 3.68 -14.85
CA GLY A 110 -18.58 2.26 -14.73
C GLY A 110 -19.99 1.84 -15.19
N PRO A 111 -20.17 0.58 -15.65
CA PRO A 111 -21.46 0.11 -16.15
C PRO A 111 -22.50 -0.17 -15.05
N ILE A 112 -22.12 -0.18 -13.77
CA ILE A 112 -22.98 -0.52 -12.64
C ILE A 112 -22.81 0.55 -11.56
N MET A 113 -23.85 1.37 -11.37
CA MET A 113 -23.90 2.47 -10.40
C MET A 113 -22.67 3.40 -10.42
N PRO A 114 -22.32 3.97 -11.59
CA PRO A 114 -21.25 4.98 -11.67
C PRO A 114 -21.62 6.23 -10.87
N ASP A 115 -20.63 6.84 -10.22
CA ASP A 115 -20.82 8.17 -9.63
C ASP A 115 -20.61 9.32 -10.64
N HIS A 116 -20.02 9.04 -11.81
CA HIS A 116 -19.69 10.02 -12.86
C HIS A 116 -18.80 11.18 -12.40
N LEU A 117 -18.11 11.02 -11.27
CA LEU A 117 -17.22 12.03 -10.71
C LEU A 117 -15.77 11.73 -11.08
N GLU A 118 -14.98 12.80 -11.14
CA GLU A 118 -13.52 12.71 -11.26
C GLU A 118 -12.95 12.31 -9.89
N HIS A 119 -12.22 11.18 -9.86
CA HIS A 119 -11.51 10.66 -8.71
C HIS A 119 -10.04 11.08 -8.76
N TYR A 120 -9.55 11.55 -7.61
CA TYR A 120 -8.25 12.15 -7.42
C TYR A 120 -7.50 11.48 -6.28
N TYR A 121 -6.20 11.30 -6.50
CA TYR A 121 -5.25 10.90 -5.48
C TYR A 121 -4.77 12.15 -4.75
N TYR A 122 -5.16 12.31 -3.49
CA TYR A 122 -4.80 13.44 -2.67
C TYR A 122 -3.58 13.15 -1.80
N VAL A 123 -2.69 14.13 -1.71
CA VAL A 123 -1.56 14.17 -0.80
C VAL A 123 -1.69 15.43 0.05
N GLU A 124 -2.10 15.26 1.30
CA GLU A 124 -2.18 16.37 2.27
C GLU A 124 -0.84 16.57 2.96
N TYR A 125 -0.45 17.83 3.11
CA TYR A 125 0.83 18.19 3.67
C TYR A 125 0.74 19.37 4.64
N ASP A 126 1.69 19.43 5.57
CA ASP A 126 1.80 20.48 6.58
C ASP A 126 2.61 21.70 6.11
N GLU A 127 2.73 22.70 6.98
CA GLU A 127 3.49 23.93 6.68
C GLU A 127 4.97 23.69 6.43
N GLN A 128 5.51 22.56 6.90
CA GLN A 128 6.89 22.13 6.69
C GLN A 128 7.04 21.29 5.40
N GLY A 129 5.95 21.06 4.66
CA GLY A 129 5.94 20.24 3.46
C GLY A 129 5.97 18.74 3.71
N ASN A 130 5.82 18.29 4.97
CA ASN A 130 5.71 16.87 5.29
C ASN A 130 4.32 16.36 4.98
N VAL A 131 4.25 15.15 4.44
CA VAL A 131 2.98 14.50 4.10
C VAL A 131 2.32 13.98 5.37
N LYS A 132 1.08 14.39 5.59
CA LYS A 132 0.25 13.97 6.73
C LYS A 132 -0.63 12.78 6.37
N GLU A 133 -1.28 12.86 5.21
CA GLU A 133 -2.27 11.89 4.79
C GLU A 133 -2.27 11.73 3.27
N ILE A 134 -2.61 10.53 2.84
CA ILE A 134 -2.77 10.17 1.43
C ILE A 134 -4.08 9.41 1.31
N TYR A 135 -4.95 9.84 0.41
CA TYR A 135 -6.27 9.22 0.20
C TYR A 135 -6.76 9.38 -1.23
N ASP A 136 -7.76 8.57 -1.58
CA ASP A 136 -8.57 8.72 -2.80
C ASP A 136 -9.85 9.46 -2.43
N GLY A 137 -10.26 10.39 -3.29
CA GLY A 137 -11.50 11.13 -3.13
C GLY A 137 -11.92 11.83 -4.41
N THR A 138 -13.15 12.32 -4.42
CA THR A 138 -13.67 13.07 -5.57
C THR A 138 -13.18 14.52 -5.54
N LYS A 139 -13.32 15.22 -6.66
CA LYS A 139 -13.08 16.67 -6.72
C LYS A 139 -13.90 17.43 -5.66
N PRO A 140 -13.33 18.43 -4.95
CA PRO A 140 -14.09 19.19 -3.96
C PRO A 140 -15.10 20.10 -4.67
N GLY A 141 -16.35 20.09 -4.21
CA GLY A 141 -17.42 20.91 -4.78
C GLY A 141 -18.03 20.38 -6.07
N GLY A 142 -18.05 19.04 -6.24
CA GLY A 142 -18.57 18.31 -7.41
C GLY A 142 -19.87 18.85 -8.01
#